data_AF-A0A7W7H0E8-F1
#
_entry.id   AF-A0A7W7H0E8-F1
#
_cell.length_a   1.000
_cell.length_b   1.000
_cell.length_c   1.000
_cell.angle_alpha   90.00
_cell.angle_beta   90.00
_cell.angle_gamma   90.00
#
_symmetry.space_group_name_H-M   'P 1'
#
loop_
_entity.id
_entity.type
_entity.pdbx_description
1 polymer ?
#
loop_
_entity_poly.entity_id
_entity_poly.type
_entity_poly.pdbx_seq_one_letter_code
_entity_poly.pdbx_strand_id
1 'polypeptide(L)'
;MPGRRYNCACGKKRYRDEAGALAAAAADERVFQEAAGVYRCPGGLAWHVTAHGFTPEALRSVGRRLAFELAEHQEVDLEDFGTRVLRLGIRPDARRRERVRQCAEQMIGFGLARPDTGRPETAGRLVAEDVQGLRRVVQIGLDGYRDERA
;
A
#
# COMPACT_ATOMS: atom_id res chain seq x y z
N MET A 1 15.24 -25.95 -14.03
CA MET A 1 13.88 -25.40 -14.28
C MET A 1 14.02 -23.91 -14.57
N PRO A 2 13.50 -23.39 -15.70
CA PRO A 2 13.68 -21.99 -16.06
C PRO A 2 12.94 -21.09 -15.06
N GLY A 3 13.68 -20.14 -14.48
CA GLY A 3 13.30 -19.34 -13.33
C GLY A 3 11.99 -18.59 -13.53
N ARG A 4 10.95 -18.98 -12.76
CA ARG A 4 9.69 -18.25 -12.69
C ARG A 4 9.99 -16.79 -12.35
N ARG A 5 9.46 -15.86 -13.17
CA ARG A 5 9.46 -14.43 -12.87
C ARG A 5 8.69 -14.21 -11.57
N TYR A 6 9.38 -14.11 -10.44
CA TYR A 6 8.75 -13.85 -9.16
C TYR A 6 8.31 -12.38 -9.11
N ASN A 7 7.06 -12.11 -9.48
CA ASN A 7 6.48 -10.79 -9.25
C ASN A 7 6.45 -10.51 -7.74
N CYS A 8 6.83 -9.30 -7.32
CA CYS A 8 6.66 -8.88 -5.94
C CYS A 8 5.18 -8.90 -5.55
N ALA A 9 4.89 -8.90 -4.24
CA ALA A 9 3.53 -8.80 -3.73
C ALA A 9 2.82 -7.49 -4.18
N CYS A 10 3.59 -6.46 -4.59
CA CYS A 10 3.09 -5.25 -5.26
C CYS A 10 2.91 -5.38 -6.79
N GLY A 11 3.03 -6.60 -7.35
CA GLY A 11 2.87 -6.86 -8.78
C GLY A 11 4.04 -6.46 -9.68
N LYS A 12 5.04 -5.70 -9.19
CA LYS A 12 6.19 -5.24 -9.98
C LYS A 12 7.34 -6.27 -10.07
N LYS A 13 8.20 -6.10 -11.09
CA LYS A 13 9.48 -6.84 -11.21
C LYS A 13 10.33 -6.60 -9.98
N ARG A 14 10.83 -7.66 -9.36
CA ARG A 14 11.57 -7.59 -8.10
C ARG A 14 13.07 -7.78 -8.33
N TYR A 15 13.90 -7.01 -7.64
CA TYR A 15 15.33 -7.23 -7.50
C TYR A 15 15.64 -7.62 -6.05
N ARG A 16 16.60 -8.54 -5.88
CA ARG A 16 16.96 -9.11 -4.58
C ARG A 16 17.69 -8.09 -3.70
N ASP A 17 18.53 -7.26 -4.33
CA ASP A 17 19.37 -6.26 -3.69
C ASP A 17 19.31 -4.94 -4.46
N GLU A 18 19.78 -3.89 -3.80
CA GLU A 18 19.79 -2.52 -4.33
C GLU A 18 20.73 -2.38 -5.52
N ALA A 19 21.91 -3.02 -5.44
CA ALA A 19 22.92 -2.98 -6.49
C ALA A 19 22.39 -3.53 -7.82
N GLY A 20 21.69 -4.66 -7.80
CA GLY A 20 21.05 -5.24 -8.98
C GLY A 20 19.90 -4.38 -9.52
N ALA A 21 19.19 -3.67 -8.65
CA ALA A 21 18.17 -2.71 -9.09
C ALA A 21 18.79 -1.47 -9.74
N LEU A 22 19.86 -0.91 -9.17
CA LEU A 22 20.58 0.25 -9.70
C LEU A 22 21.22 -0.07 -11.05
N ALA A 23 21.85 -1.23 -11.18
CA ALA A 23 22.40 -1.69 -12.46
C ALA A 23 21.31 -1.84 -13.53
N ALA A 24 20.14 -2.37 -13.16
CA ALA A 24 19.02 -2.48 -14.08
C ALA A 24 18.38 -1.13 -14.41
N ALA A 25 18.38 -0.15 -13.50
CA ALA A 25 17.91 1.21 -13.77
C ALA A 25 18.85 1.93 -14.74
N ALA A 26 20.17 1.79 -14.56
CA ALA A 26 21.17 2.36 -15.46
C ALA A 26 21.14 1.74 -16.88
N ALA A 27 20.71 0.48 -17.00
CA ALA A 27 20.56 -0.23 -18.26
C ALA A 27 19.16 -0.09 -18.89
N ASP A 28 18.22 0.62 -18.27
CA ASP A 28 16.86 0.80 -18.81
C ASP A 28 16.89 1.87 -19.92
N GLU A 29 17.17 1.43 -21.15
CA GLU A 29 17.19 2.27 -22.36
C GLU A 29 15.80 2.79 -22.78
N ARG A 30 14.74 2.51 -22.01
CA ARG A 30 13.40 3.04 -22.28
C ARG A 30 13.38 4.55 -22.02
N VAL A 31 13.69 5.27 -23.09
CA VAL A 31 13.38 6.65 -23.49
C VAL A 31 12.18 7.29 -22.77
N PHE A 32 12.33 7.57 -21.48
CA PHE A 32 11.57 8.61 -20.80
C PHE A 32 12.59 9.69 -20.44
N GLN A 33 12.25 10.96 -20.61
CA GLN A 33 13.16 12.10 -20.31
C GLN A 33 13.52 12.24 -18.82
N GLU A 34 13.25 11.22 -18.01
CA GLU A 34 13.45 11.15 -16.57
C GLU A 34 14.34 9.96 -16.24
N ALA A 35 15.37 10.19 -15.42
CA ALA A 35 16.27 9.13 -14.98
C ALA A 35 15.48 8.08 -14.17
N ALA A 36 15.58 6.80 -14.55
CA ALA A 36 14.98 5.72 -13.79
C ALA A 36 15.63 5.62 -12.41
N GLY A 37 14.81 5.67 -11.36
CA GLY A 37 15.22 5.51 -9.97
C GLY A 37 14.95 4.11 -9.43
N VAL A 38 15.39 3.87 -8.20
CA VAL A 38 15.08 2.66 -7.44
C VAL A 38 14.33 2.98 -6.15
N TYR A 39 13.45 2.08 -5.74
CA TYR A 39 12.82 2.16 -4.42
C TYR A 39 12.66 0.78 -3.80
N ARG A 40 12.64 0.73 -2.47
CA ARG A 40 12.35 -0.49 -1.72
C ARG A 40 10.86 -0.65 -1.51
N CYS A 41 10.33 -1.82 -1.86
CA CYS A 41 8.91 -2.11 -1.75
C CYS A 41 8.43 -2.10 -0.29
N PRO A 42 7.43 -1.28 0.06
CA PRO A 42 6.81 -1.33 1.38
C PRO A 42 6.15 -2.70 1.65
N GLY A 43 5.64 -3.34 0.59
CA GLY A 43 4.83 -4.55 0.67
C GLY A 43 5.57 -5.89 0.46
N GLY A 44 6.89 -5.86 0.25
CA GLY A 44 7.62 -7.09 -0.10
C GLY A 44 9.15 -7.00 0.02
N LEU A 45 9.67 -5.92 0.61
CA LEU A 45 11.10 -5.64 0.90
C LEU A 45 12.08 -5.73 -0.29
N ALA A 46 11.60 -6.10 -1.47
CA ALA A 46 12.36 -6.17 -2.70
C ALA A 46 12.62 -4.78 -3.29
N TRP A 47 13.64 -4.69 -4.12
CA TRP A 47 13.98 -3.46 -4.83
C TRP A 47 13.26 -3.41 -6.18
N HIS A 48 12.86 -2.21 -6.57
CA HIS A 48 12.11 -1.95 -7.79
C HIS A 48 12.72 -0.78 -8.55
N VAL A 49 12.80 -0.92 -9.88
CA VAL A 49 13.11 0.18 -10.80
C VAL A 49 11.81 0.89 -11.18
N THR A 50 11.83 2.21 -11.22
CA THR A 50 10.66 3.05 -11.52
C THR A 50 11.09 4.39 -12.11
N ALA A 51 10.28 4.99 -12.96
CA ALA A 51 10.46 6.38 -13.37
C ALA A 51 9.90 7.38 -12.34
N HIS A 52 8.84 7.00 -11.62
CA HIS A 52 8.03 7.95 -10.82
C HIS A 52 7.86 7.55 -9.35
N GLY A 53 8.80 6.77 -8.80
CA GLY A 53 8.74 6.34 -7.39
C GLY A 53 7.72 5.21 -7.10
N PHE A 54 7.37 5.07 -5.82
CA PHE A 54 6.33 4.17 -5.35
C PHE A 54 4.97 4.87 -5.44
N THR A 55 3.96 4.14 -5.92
CA THR A 55 2.57 4.59 -5.90
C THR A 55 1.72 3.59 -5.11
N PRO A 56 0.85 4.04 -4.18
CA PRO A 56 0.01 3.16 -3.37
C PRO A 56 -0.84 2.19 -4.20
N GLU A 57 -1.26 2.58 -5.41
CA GLU A 57 -2.04 1.74 -6.32
C GLU A 57 -1.29 0.48 -6.76
N ALA A 58 0.04 0.44 -6.62
CA ALA A 58 0.82 -0.77 -6.85
C ALA A 58 0.52 -1.87 -5.81
N LEU A 59 -0.03 -1.55 -4.64
CA LEU A 59 -0.42 -2.57 -3.66
C LEU A 59 -1.68 -3.30 -4.13
N ARG A 60 -1.65 -4.64 -4.07
CA ARG A 60 -2.70 -5.49 -4.64
C ARG A 60 -4.04 -5.45 -3.92
N SER A 61 -4.07 -5.13 -2.63
CA SER A 61 -5.29 -5.15 -1.82
C SER A 61 -5.61 -3.79 -1.22
N VAL A 62 -6.90 -3.51 -1.07
CA VAL A 62 -7.43 -2.31 -0.40
C VAL A 62 -6.85 -2.17 1.00
N GLY A 63 -6.81 -3.26 1.78
CA GLY A 63 -6.22 -3.23 3.12
C GLY A 63 -4.74 -2.83 3.15
N ARG A 64 -3.93 -3.26 2.18
CA ARG A 64 -2.52 -2.83 2.10
C ARG A 64 -2.41 -1.34 1.75
N ARG A 65 -3.26 -0.86 0.84
CA ARG A 65 -3.30 0.56 0.45
C ARG A 65 -3.69 1.43 1.64
N LEU A 66 -4.77 1.07 2.33
CA LEU A 66 -5.25 1.80 3.50
C LEU A 66 -4.21 1.81 4.64
N ALA A 67 -3.54 0.68 4.87
CA ALA A 67 -2.47 0.60 5.87
C ALA A 67 -1.26 1.46 5.52
N PHE A 68 -0.92 1.54 4.23
CA PHE A 68 0.16 2.42 3.76
C PHE A 68 -0.19 3.88 3.99
N GLU A 69 -1.38 4.32 3.57
CA GLU A 69 -1.83 5.70 3.76
C GLU A 69 -1.88 6.08 5.25
N LEU A 70 -2.39 5.20 6.11
CA LEU A 70 -2.38 5.42 7.57
C LEU A 70 -0.96 5.46 8.15
N ALA A 71 -0.05 4.60 7.69
CA ALA A 71 1.33 4.58 8.19
C ALA A 71 2.14 5.80 7.78
N GLU A 72 1.89 6.36 6.59
CA GLU A 72 2.60 7.53 6.06
C GLU A 72 1.99 8.84 6.54
N HIS A 73 0.66 8.95 6.56
CA HIS A 73 -0.04 10.20 6.85
C HIS A 73 -0.57 10.30 8.28
N GLN A 74 -0.50 9.21 9.07
CA GLN A 74 -1.02 9.08 10.45
C GLN A 74 -2.54 9.25 10.60
N GLU A 75 -3.19 9.91 9.66
CA GLU A 75 -4.64 10.02 9.55
C GLU A 75 -5.09 9.80 8.10
N VAL A 76 -6.28 9.21 7.94
CA VAL A 76 -6.89 8.99 6.64
C VAL A 76 -8.39 9.26 6.72
N ASP A 77 -8.89 10.09 5.81
CA ASP A 77 -10.30 10.19 5.52
C ASP A 77 -10.71 9.08 4.53
N LEU A 78 -11.68 8.24 4.89
CA LEU A 78 -12.05 7.07 4.09
C LEU A 78 -12.75 7.45 2.76
N GLU A 79 -13.40 8.61 2.70
CA GLU A 79 -14.03 9.10 1.46
C GLU A 79 -12.98 9.67 0.50
N ASP A 80 -12.04 10.47 1.02
CA ASP A 80 -10.89 10.97 0.27
C ASP A 80 -10.01 9.82 -0.23
N PHE A 81 -9.73 8.83 0.62
CA PHE A 81 -9.03 7.60 0.25
C PHE A 81 -9.71 6.87 -0.91
N GLY A 82 -11.03 6.70 -0.82
CA GLY A 82 -11.82 6.08 -1.89
C GLY A 82 -11.71 6.85 -3.20
N THR A 83 -11.74 8.17 -3.14
CA THR A 83 -11.68 9.04 -4.31
C THR A 83 -10.29 9.06 -4.95
N ARG A 84 -9.23 9.26 -4.17
CA ARG A 84 -7.85 9.40 -4.66
C ARG A 84 -7.19 8.07 -4.99
N VAL A 85 -7.19 7.14 -4.04
CA VAL A 85 -6.36 5.91 -4.11
C VAL A 85 -7.09 4.78 -4.85
N LEU A 86 -8.42 4.75 -4.77
CA LEU A 86 -9.25 3.76 -5.47
C LEU A 86 -9.93 4.30 -6.73
N ARG A 87 -9.79 5.60 -7.01
CA ARG A 87 -10.38 6.31 -8.17
C ARG A 87 -11.90 6.14 -8.25
N LEU A 88 -12.59 6.10 -7.11
CA LEU A 88 -14.04 5.87 -7.03
C LEU A 88 -14.89 7.04 -7.55
N GLY A 89 -14.30 8.22 -7.78
CA GLY A 89 -15.02 9.38 -8.33
C GLY A 89 -15.48 9.22 -9.78
N ILE A 90 -14.94 8.24 -10.53
CA ILE A 90 -15.25 8.03 -11.96
C ILE A 90 -16.44 7.09 -12.14
N ARG A 91 -16.66 6.15 -11.20
CA ARG A 91 -17.87 5.31 -11.13
C ARG A 91 -18.15 4.95 -9.67
N PRO A 92 -19.35 5.21 -9.14
CA PRO A 92 -19.71 4.83 -7.78
C PRO A 92 -19.75 3.29 -7.68
N ASP A 93 -18.70 2.70 -7.12
CA ASP A 93 -18.63 1.26 -6.84
C ASP A 93 -18.87 1.02 -5.35
N ALA A 94 -20.14 0.78 -5.01
CA ALA A 94 -20.59 0.51 -3.64
C ALA A 94 -19.83 -0.68 -3.00
N ARG A 95 -19.43 -1.69 -3.80
CA ARG A 95 -18.69 -2.85 -3.31
C ARG A 95 -17.28 -2.46 -2.86
N ARG A 96 -16.64 -1.53 -3.56
CA ARG A 96 -15.31 -1.03 -3.16
C ARG A 96 -15.40 -0.18 -1.90
N ARG A 97 -16.41 0.69 -1.77
CA ARG A 97 -16.64 1.48 -0.53
C ARG A 97 -16.85 0.56 0.66
N GLU A 98 -17.69 -0.46 0.50
CA GLU A 98 -17.91 -1.49 1.51
C GLU A 98 -16.61 -2.23 1.86
N ARG A 99 -15.79 -2.57 0.86
CA ARG A 99 -14.48 -3.20 1.11
C ARG A 99 -13.52 -2.30 1.90
N VAL A 100 -13.51 -0.99 1.64
CA VAL A 100 -12.72 -0.03 2.42
C VAL A 100 -13.18 -0.04 3.87
N ARG A 101 -14.49 0.06 4.11
CA ARG A 101 -15.09 0.02 5.44
C ARG A 101 -14.73 -1.28 6.19
N GLN A 102 -14.85 -2.43 5.55
CA GLN A 102 -14.48 -3.72 6.15
C GLN A 102 -12.98 -3.76 6.53
N CYS A 103 -12.10 -3.26 5.66
CA CYS A 103 -10.67 -3.18 5.98
C CYS A 103 -10.40 -2.22 7.15
N ALA A 104 -11.10 -1.09 7.23
CA ALA A 104 -11.02 -0.15 8.34
C ALA A 104 -11.45 -0.80 9.67
N GLU A 105 -12.60 -1.46 9.68
CA GLU A 105 -13.12 -2.18 10.86
C GLU A 105 -12.16 -3.28 11.32
N GLN A 106 -11.54 -4.02 10.39
CA GLN A 106 -10.50 -5.01 10.73
C GLN A 106 -9.27 -4.36 11.36
N MET A 107 -8.78 -3.24 10.82
CA MET A 107 -7.63 -2.52 11.41
C MET A 107 -7.94 -2.02 12.82
N ILE A 108 -9.16 -1.52 13.05
CA ILE A 108 -9.62 -1.13 14.38
C ILE A 108 -9.66 -2.35 15.31
N GLY A 109 -10.24 -3.46 14.86
CA GLY A 109 -10.29 -4.71 15.63
C GLY A 109 -8.92 -5.26 16.02
N PHE A 110 -7.89 -4.99 15.21
CA PHE A 110 -6.50 -5.35 15.51
C PHE A 110 -5.76 -4.31 16.37
N GLY A 111 -6.38 -3.19 16.72
CA GLY A 111 -5.72 -2.09 17.43
C GLY A 111 -4.68 -1.33 16.59
N LEU A 112 -4.77 -1.42 15.25
CA LEU A 112 -3.86 -0.73 14.34
C LEU A 112 -4.23 0.73 14.09
N ALA A 113 -5.52 1.02 14.22
CA ALA A 113 -6.09 2.34 14.03
C ALA A 113 -7.31 2.53 14.94
N ARG A 114 -7.74 3.77 15.11
CA ARG A 114 -9.00 4.11 15.77
C ARG A 114 -9.81 5.11 14.95
N PRO A 115 -11.14 5.16 15.13
CA PRO A 115 -11.94 6.27 14.63
C PRO A 115 -11.47 7.59 15.27
N ASP A 116 -11.48 8.67 14.49
CA ASP A 116 -11.34 10.01 15.06
C ASP A 116 -12.66 10.43 15.69
N THR A 117 -12.82 10.18 17.00
CA THR A 117 -14.02 10.57 17.76
C THR A 117 -13.95 11.99 18.30
N GLY A 118 -12.85 12.71 18.07
CA GLY A 118 -12.62 14.04 18.63
C GLY A 118 -13.38 15.16 17.92
N ARG A 119 -13.96 14.90 16.74
CA ARG A 119 -14.67 15.91 15.93
C ARG A 119 -15.90 15.29 15.27
N PRO A 120 -17.11 15.86 15.48
CA PRO A 120 -18.34 15.32 14.88
C PRO A 120 -18.36 15.38 13.34
N GLU A 121 -17.51 16.23 12.75
CA GLU A 121 -17.39 16.44 11.30
C GLU A 121 -16.42 15.47 10.62
N THR A 122 -15.69 14.64 11.40
CA THR A 122 -14.73 13.66 10.88
C THR A 122 -15.29 12.23 10.87
N ALA A 123 -16.62 12.08 10.84
CA ALA A 123 -17.26 10.79 10.66
C ALA A 123 -16.73 10.09 9.39
N GLY A 124 -15.92 9.04 9.58
CA GLY A 124 -15.22 8.35 8.48
C GLY A 124 -13.71 8.61 8.42
N ARG A 125 -13.13 9.34 9.37
CA ARG A 125 -11.68 9.48 9.54
C ARG A 125 -11.12 8.43 10.49
N LEU A 126 -9.96 7.88 10.11
CA LEU A 126 -9.16 6.96 10.91
C LEU A 126 -7.85 7.63 11.33
N VAL A 127 -7.40 7.33 12.54
CA VAL A 127 -6.09 7.73 13.07
C VAL A 127 -5.28 6.46 13.34
N ALA A 128 -4.00 6.47 12.97
CA ALA A 128 -3.08 5.38 13.22
C ALA A 128 -2.79 5.25 14.73
N GLU A 129 -2.82 4.02 15.24
CA GLU A 129 -2.47 3.67 16.63
C GLU A 129 -1.16 2.88 16.68
N ASP A 130 -0.99 1.91 15.78
CA ASP A 130 0.21 1.09 15.68
C ASP A 130 0.81 1.18 14.28
N VAL A 131 1.71 2.15 14.10
CA VAL A 131 2.41 2.39 12.82
C VAL A 131 3.25 1.18 12.40
N GLN A 132 3.82 0.43 13.35
CA GLN A 132 4.63 -0.75 13.01
C GLN A 132 3.76 -1.91 12.56
N GLY A 133 2.64 -2.15 13.24
CA GLY A 133 1.62 -3.10 12.81
C GLY A 133 1.02 -2.74 11.46
N LEU A 134 0.75 -1.45 11.19
CA LEU A 134 0.31 -0.99 9.87
C LEU A 134 1.36 -1.28 8.79
N ARG A 135 2.65 -0.99 9.04
CA ARG A 135 3.75 -1.36 8.15
C ARG A 135 3.83 -2.87 7.93
N ARG A 136 3.56 -3.68 8.97
CA ARG A 136 3.48 -5.13 8.84
C ARG A 136 2.33 -5.55 7.93
N VAL A 137 1.14 -4.95 8.09
CA VAL A 137 0.00 -5.17 7.18
C VAL A 137 0.34 -4.81 5.74
N VAL A 138 1.10 -3.75 5.48
CA VAL A 138 1.54 -3.43 4.12
C VAL A 138 2.35 -4.58 3.50
N GLN A 139 3.22 -5.23 4.29
CA GLN A 139 4.07 -6.35 3.90
C GLN A 139 3.27 -7.64 3.64
N ILE A 140 2.46 -8.06 4.60
CA ILE A 140 1.85 -9.40 4.59
C ILE A 140 0.36 -9.38 4.24
N GLY A 141 -0.29 -8.22 4.30
CA GLY A 141 -1.74 -8.06 4.15
C GLY A 141 -2.50 -8.28 5.46
N LEU A 142 -3.78 -7.89 5.48
CA LEU A 142 -4.63 -8.03 6.68
C LEU A 142 -4.85 -9.50 7.06
N ASP A 143 -5.03 -10.39 6.07
CA ASP A 143 -5.19 -11.83 6.35
C ASP A 143 -3.92 -12.42 6.99
N GLY A 144 -2.75 -12.16 6.40
CA GLY A 144 -1.49 -12.61 6.99
C GLY A 144 -1.23 -12.02 8.38
N TYR A 145 -1.63 -10.76 8.61
CA TYR A 145 -1.49 -10.12 9.92
C TYR A 145 -2.43 -10.73 10.97
N ARG A 146 -3.65 -11.10 10.58
CA ARG A 146 -4.56 -11.87 11.43
C ARG A 146 -3.93 -13.20 11.83
N ASP A 147 -3.37 -13.92 10.85
CA ASP A 147 -2.78 -15.23 11.07
C ASP A 147 -1.54 -15.17 11.99
N GLU A 148 -0.78 -14.07 11.98
CA GLU A 148 0.34 -13.84 12.93
C GLU A 148 -0.12 -13.57 14.37
N ARG A 149 -1.38 -13.21 14.59
CA ARG A 149 -1.94 -12.84 15.91
C ARG A 149 -2.83 -13.91 16.53
N ALA A 150 -3.17 -14.96 15.79
CA ALA A 150 -3.94 -16.11 16.25
C ALA A 150 -3.06 -17.10 17.03
#